data_AF-A0A847GZJ2-F1
#
_entry.id   AF-A0A847GZJ2-F1
#
_cell.length_a   1.000
_cell.length_b   1.000
_cell.length_c   1.000
_cell.angle_alpha   90.00
_cell.angle_beta   90.00
_cell.angle_gamma   90.00
#
_symmetry.space_group_name_H-M   'P 1'
#
loop_
_entity.id
_entity.type
_entity.pdbx_description
1 polymer ?
#
loop_
_entity_poly.entity_id
_entity_poly.type
_entity_poly.pdbx_seq_one_letter_code
_entity_poly.pdbx_strand_id
1 'polypeptide(L)'
;MPFSESEPGVSSIASYPLINIATRCGWTRMIQSAQELPESVRRGFTSQDKRRSIGEETVSPIALDPLAWHVALVLAAFAIAFFVGRGIKAVFPGDYSVPLFPLSMLAGACIQRSLDMVQLGQYVDKRVMDRIGSSVSDFLIGFGVASIKVGVVVEFAIPIVVLSLFGIAFAAAVFWFVGRRIYHNFWFERSIFVYGWNTGVVAIGITLLRVVDPRLKTKTLEDFGLAYVFFAVINVAVLTVLPPLVANGVIVGPALALIAGFFACLFASRCLVGWFRQPANAFREGEAETIADQDLGDVLP
;
A
#
# COMPACT_ATOMS: atom_id res chain seq x y z
N MET A 1 -1.84 -11.73 -36.03
CA MET A 1 -1.17 -10.42 -35.85
C MET A 1 -0.76 -10.32 -34.39
N PRO A 2 0.54 -10.28 -34.06
CA PRO A 2 0.96 -10.11 -32.68
C PRO A 2 0.87 -8.61 -32.35
N PHE A 3 -0.05 -8.27 -31.47
CA PHE A 3 -0.15 -6.92 -30.92
C PHE A 3 0.98 -6.69 -29.93
N SER A 4 1.50 -5.47 -30.02
CA SER A 4 2.67 -4.91 -29.36
C SER A 4 2.68 -5.08 -27.85
N GLU A 5 3.87 -5.36 -27.34
CA GLU A 5 4.43 -4.86 -26.08
C GLU A 5 3.50 -3.91 -25.33
N SER A 6 2.83 -4.44 -24.31
CA SER A 6 2.23 -3.61 -23.27
C SER A 6 3.35 -2.86 -22.56
N GLU A 7 3.35 -1.54 -22.69
CA GLU A 7 4.33 -0.64 -22.09
C GLU A 7 4.60 -1.01 -20.61
N PRO A 8 5.87 -1.26 -20.22
CA PRO A 8 6.20 -1.43 -18.82
C PRO A 8 6.07 -0.08 -18.14
N GLY A 9 4.97 0.13 -17.41
CA GLY A 9 4.82 1.27 -16.51
C GLY A 9 6.08 1.41 -15.65
N VAL A 10 6.56 2.64 -15.43
CA VAL A 10 7.89 2.99 -14.91
C VAL A 10 8.30 2.26 -13.61
N SER A 11 7.33 1.80 -12.81
CA SER A 11 7.56 0.93 -11.65
C SER A 11 8.15 -0.45 -12.00
N SER A 12 7.90 -0.96 -13.21
CA SER A 12 8.37 -2.25 -13.69
C SER A 12 9.88 -2.26 -13.95
N ILE A 13 10.48 -1.15 -14.38
CA ILE A 13 11.89 -1.14 -14.81
C ILE A 13 12.84 -1.31 -13.62
N ALA A 14 12.50 -0.75 -12.45
CA ALA A 14 13.32 -0.86 -11.23
C ALA A 14 12.99 -2.11 -10.39
N SER A 15 11.72 -2.54 -10.40
CA SER A 15 11.25 -3.64 -9.54
C SER A 15 11.51 -5.02 -10.12
N TYR A 16 11.43 -5.19 -11.45
CA TYR A 16 11.64 -6.50 -12.08
C TYR A 16 13.07 -7.04 -11.94
N PRO A 17 14.15 -6.23 -12.03
CA PRO A 17 15.49 -6.70 -11.74
C PRO A 17 15.63 -7.23 -10.30
N LEU A 18 15.02 -6.58 -9.31
CA LEU A 18 15.02 -7.03 -7.92
C LEU A 18 14.29 -8.36 -7.75
N ILE A 19 13.13 -8.53 -8.40
CA ILE A 19 12.38 -9.79 -8.39
C ILE A 19 13.18 -10.89 -9.09
N ASN A 20 13.82 -10.60 -10.21
CA ASN A 20 14.64 -11.55 -10.97
C ASN A 20 15.92 -11.98 -10.24
N ILE A 21 16.55 -11.06 -9.49
CA ILE A 21 17.69 -11.38 -8.62
C ILE A 21 17.22 -12.25 -7.45
N ALA A 22 16.08 -11.91 -6.85
CA ALA A 22 15.55 -12.64 -5.71
C ALA A 22 15.09 -14.07 -6.04
N THR A 23 14.48 -14.28 -7.20
CA THR A 23 14.13 -15.63 -7.69
C THR A 23 15.38 -16.44 -7.99
N ARG A 24 16.42 -15.84 -8.61
CA ARG A 24 17.70 -16.50 -8.86
C ARG A 24 18.50 -16.84 -7.60
N CYS A 25 18.34 -16.05 -6.54
CA CYS A 25 19.00 -16.28 -5.26
C CYS A 25 18.18 -17.13 -4.27
N GLY A 26 16.95 -17.54 -4.63
CA GLY A 26 16.08 -18.37 -3.79
C GLY A 26 15.48 -17.63 -2.59
N TRP A 27 15.31 -16.31 -2.69
CA TRP A 27 14.80 -15.47 -1.59
C TRP A 27 13.28 -15.33 -1.57
N THR A 28 12.63 -15.64 -2.68
CA THR A 28 11.17 -15.74 -2.79
C THR A 28 10.74 -17.09 -2.23
N ARG A 29 9.98 -17.09 -1.12
CA ARG A 29 9.57 -18.35 -0.46
C ARG A 29 8.33 -18.95 -1.09
N MET A 30 7.55 -18.13 -1.77
CA MET A 30 6.24 -18.50 -2.30
C MET A 30 6.23 -18.80 -3.81
N ILE A 31 7.23 -18.33 -4.59
CA ILE A 31 7.36 -18.59 -6.05
C ILE A 31 8.84 -18.74 -6.43
N GLN A 32 9.19 -19.74 -7.24
CA GLN A 32 10.58 -20.01 -7.65
C GLN A 32 10.93 -19.33 -8.99
N SER A 33 9.94 -19.00 -9.83
CA SER A 33 10.14 -18.27 -11.11
C SER A 33 8.92 -17.44 -11.56
N ALA A 34 9.15 -16.27 -12.16
CA ALA A 34 8.10 -15.47 -12.81
C ALA A 34 7.37 -16.20 -13.95
N GLN A 35 7.96 -17.28 -14.49
CA GLN A 35 7.34 -18.15 -15.49
C GLN A 35 6.32 -19.13 -14.90
N GLU A 36 6.34 -19.35 -13.58
CA GLU A 36 5.35 -20.16 -12.84
C GLU A 36 4.07 -19.38 -12.51
N LEU A 37 4.03 -18.07 -12.79
CA LEU A 37 2.84 -17.27 -12.57
C LEU A 37 1.64 -17.86 -13.33
N PRO A 38 0.46 -18.03 -12.69
CA PRO A 38 -0.73 -18.54 -13.37
C PRO A 38 -1.02 -17.73 -14.64
N GLU A 39 -1.50 -18.40 -15.69
CA GLU A 39 -1.81 -17.77 -16.98
C GLU A 39 -2.75 -16.55 -16.83
N SER A 40 -3.66 -16.59 -15.85
CA SER A 40 -4.56 -15.48 -15.53
C SER A 40 -3.85 -14.21 -15.04
N VAL A 41 -2.71 -14.34 -14.36
CA VAL A 41 -1.88 -13.21 -13.92
C VAL A 41 -1.05 -12.68 -15.08
N ARG A 42 -0.55 -13.58 -15.95
CA ARG A 42 0.24 -13.20 -17.13
C ARG A 42 -0.57 -12.51 -18.22
N ARG A 43 -1.79 -12.98 -18.49
CA ARG A 43 -2.66 -12.43 -19.53
C ARG A 43 -3.63 -11.37 -19.01
N GLY A 44 -3.78 -11.24 -17.69
CA GLY A 44 -4.76 -10.34 -17.06
C GLY A 44 -6.21 -10.80 -17.16
N PHE A 45 -6.49 -11.91 -17.85
CA PHE A 45 -7.83 -12.47 -18.01
C PHE A 45 -7.99 -13.76 -17.21
N THR A 46 -9.05 -13.84 -16.41
CA THR A 46 -9.37 -15.03 -15.61
C THR A 46 -10.31 -15.96 -16.37
N SER A 47 -9.93 -17.25 -16.44
CA SER A 47 -10.75 -18.31 -17.04
C SER A 47 -12.08 -18.47 -16.30
N GLN A 48 -13.13 -18.92 -16.99
CA GLN A 48 -14.50 -18.93 -16.45
C GLN A 48 -14.62 -19.70 -15.12
N ASP A 49 -13.94 -20.83 -15.03
CA ASP A 49 -13.83 -21.71 -13.87
C ASP A 49 -13.14 -21.08 -12.64
N LYS A 50 -12.31 -20.05 -12.86
CA LYS A 50 -11.53 -19.38 -11.79
C LYS A 50 -12.04 -17.98 -11.44
N ARG A 51 -13.16 -17.55 -12.03
CA ARG A 51 -13.76 -16.23 -11.74
C ARG A 51 -14.27 -16.20 -10.31
N ARG A 52 -14.02 -15.10 -9.61
CA ARG A 52 -14.53 -14.85 -8.26
C ARG A 52 -15.67 -13.85 -8.32
N SER A 53 -16.66 -14.00 -7.43
CA SER A 53 -17.71 -12.99 -7.24
C SER A 53 -17.09 -11.64 -6.85
N ILE A 54 -17.66 -10.55 -7.37
CA ILE A 54 -17.25 -9.18 -7.07
C ILE A 54 -17.71 -8.73 -5.68
N GLY A 55 -18.77 -9.34 -5.14
CA GLY A 55 -19.39 -9.06 -3.85
C GLY A 55 -20.80 -9.66 -3.77
N GLU A 56 -21.44 -9.56 -2.62
CA GLU A 56 -22.83 -9.98 -2.43
C GLU A 56 -23.80 -8.80 -2.56
N GLU A 57 -25.03 -9.07 -3.01
CA GLU A 57 -26.12 -8.09 -3.03
C GLU A 57 -26.66 -7.93 -1.60
N THR A 58 -26.14 -6.93 -0.88
CA THR A 58 -26.52 -6.71 0.52
C THR A 58 -27.86 -6.00 0.68
N VAL A 59 -28.25 -5.17 -0.27
CA VAL A 59 -29.53 -4.44 -0.23
C VAL A 59 -30.39 -4.90 -1.39
N SER A 60 -31.70 -4.99 -1.20
CA SER A 60 -32.61 -5.33 -2.29
C SER A 60 -32.54 -4.26 -3.39
N PRO A 61 -32.24 -4.62 -4.66
CA PRO A 61 -32.19 -3.67 -5.76
C PRO A 61 -33.51 -2.94 -6.01
N ILE A 62 -34.65 -3.47 -5.52
CA ILE A 62 -35.96 -2.81 -5.57
C ILE A 62 -35.98 -1.57 -4.66
N ALA A 63 -35.27 -1.60 -3.53
CA ALA A 63 -35.20 -0.50 -2.59
C ALA A 63 -34.10 0.49 -2.95
N LEU A 64 -32.89 -0.01 -3.18
CA LEU A 64 -31.73 0.77 -3.54
C LEU A 64 -30.72 -0.13 -4.25
N ASP A 65 -30.09 0.38 -5.30
CA ASP A 65 -29.01 -0.34 -5.96
C ASP A 65 -27.86 -0.63 -4.97
N PRO A 66 -27.37 -1.89 -4.87
CA PRO A 66 -26.32 -2.26 -3.92
C PRO A 66 -25.02 -1.47 -4.13
N LEU A 67 -24.64 -1.16 -5.37
CA LEU A 67 -23.44 -0.36 -5.62
C LEU A 67 -23.67 1.08 -5.15
N ALA A 68 -24.85 1.65 -5.41
CA ALA A 68 -25.23 2.98 -4.94
C ALA A 68 -25.19 3.08 -3.41
N TRP A 69 -25.66 2.04 -2.69
CA TRP A 69 -25.55 1.96 -1.23
C TRP A 69 -24.10 2.11 -0.74
N HIS A 70 -23.18 1.31 -1.30
CA HIS A 70 -21.78 1.34 -0.88
C HIS A 70 -21.08 2.65 -1.27
N VAL A 71 -21.34 3.17 -2.48
CA VAL A 71 -20.82 4.47 -2.92
C VAL A 71 -21.33 5.59 -2.01
N ALA A 72 -22.60 5.55 -1.60
CA ALA A 72 -23.17 6.54 -0.69
C ALA A 72 -22.45 6.54 0.67
N LEU A 73 -22.07 5.37 1.21
CA LEU A 73 -21.30 5.28 2.45
C LEU A 73 -19.90 5.93 2.32
N VAL A 74 -19.21 5.70 1.21
CA VAL A 74 -17.90 6.33 0.93
C VAL A 74 -18.04 7.85 0.81
N LEU A 75 -19.05 8.33 0.08
CA LEU A 75 -19.33 9.76 -0.07
C LEU A 75 -19.77 10.40 1.25
N ALA A 76 -20.54 9.69 2.08
CA ALA A 76 -20.92 10.14 3.41
C ALA A 76 -19.69 10.31 4.31
N ALA A 77 -18.75 9.34 4.30
CA ALA A 77 -17.50 9.44 5.06
C ALA A 77 -16.70 10.68 4.64
N PHE A 78 -16.59 10.94 3.33
CA PHE A 78 -15.93 12.13 2.80
C PHE A 78 -16.67 13.42 3.22
N ALA A 79 -18.00 13.45 3.10
CA ALA A 79 -18.80 14.62 3.46
C ALA A 79 -18.65 14.97 4.94
N ILE A 80 -18.74 13.98 5.84
CA ILE A 80 -18.52 14.17 7.28
C ILE A 80 -17.12 14.74 7.52
N ALA A 81 -16.09 14.14 6.93
CA ALA A 81 -14.71 14.62 7.07
C ALA A 81 -14.53 16.06 6.57
N PHE A 82 -15.15 16.40 5.44
CA PHE A 82 -15.12 17.73 4.85
C PHE A 82 -15.78 18.78 5.76
N PHE A 83 -16.99 18.49 6.26
CA PHE A 83 -17.70 19.41 7.15
C PHE A 83 -17.03 19.54 8.52
N VAL A 84 -16.53 18.45 9.08
CA VAL A 84 -15.75 18.47 10.32
C VAL A 84 -14.47 19.29 10.13
N GLY A 85 -13.73 19.07 9.05
CA GLY A 85 -12.52 19.86 8.73
C GLY A 85 -12.84 21.36 8.59
N ARG A 86 -13.96 21.70 7.95
CA ARG A 86 -14.42 23.10 7.84
C ARG A 86 -14.83 23.68 9.19
N GLY A 87 -15.51 22.90 10.04
CA GLY A 87 -15.91 23.31 11.38
C GLY A 87 -14.71 23.57 12.29
N ILE A 88 -13.71 22.68 12.27
CA ILE A 88 -12.46 22.86 13.03
C ILE A 88 -11.77 24.16 12.59
N LYS A 89 -11.67 24.41 11.28
CA LYS A 89 -11.09 25.65 10.75
C LYS A 89 -11.86 26.92 11.15
N ALA A 90 -13.18 26.82 11.33
CA ALA A 90 -14.00 27.95 11.76
C ALA A 90 -13.85 28.27 13.25
N VAL A 91 -13.59 27.27 14.09
CA VAL A 91 -13.47 27.42 15.55
C VAL A 91 -12.05 27.78 15.99
N PHE A 92 -11.03 27.27 15.30
CA PHE A 92 -9.62 27.55 15.59
C PHE A 92 -9.04 28.51 14.53
N PRO A 93 -8.93 29.83 14.82
CA PRO A 93 -8.28 30.78 13.93
C PRO A 93 -6.77 30.55 13.92
N GLY A 94 -6.32 29.69 13.02
CA GLY A 94 -4.91 29.47 12.68
C GLY A 94 -4.82 28.73 11.35
N ASP A 95 -3.71 28.88 10.62
CA ASP A 95 -3.48 28.24 9.32
C ASP A 95 -3.22 26.72 9.41
N TYR A 96 -3.83 26.06 10.41
CA TYR A 96 -3.74 24.61 10.57
C TYR A 96 -4.71 23.95 9.59
N SER A 97 -4.17 23.39 8.51
CA SER A 97 -4.92 22.54 7.60
C SER A 97 -4.96 21.12 8.16
N VAL A 98 -6.10 20.72 8.73
CA VAL A 98 -6.31 19.32 9.11
C VAL A 98 -6.47 18.51 7.82
N PRO A 99 -5.62 17.50 7.55
CA PRO A 99 -5.76 16.74 6.33
C PRO A 99 -7.07 15.96 6.30
N LEU A 100 -7.76 16.00 5.15
CA LEU A 100 -9.03 15.30 4.99
C LEU A 100 -8.88 13.78 5.05
N PHE A 101 -7.71 13.25 4.70
CA PHE A 101 -7.49 11.81 4.65
C PHE A 101 -7.72 11.12 6.01
N PRO A 102 -7.05 11.50 7.13
CA PRO A 102 -7.34 10.93 8.44
C PRO A 102 -8.76 11.18 8.92
N LEU A 103 -9.30 12.38 8.66
CA LEU A 103 -10.68 12.70 9.02
C LEU A 103 -11.67 11.75 8.32
N SER A 104 -11.43 11.43 7.05
CA SER A 104 -12.25 10.49 6.28
C SER A 104 -12.12 9.05 6.79
N MET A 105 -10.92 8.64 7.21
CA MET A 105 -10.70 7.33 7.81
C MET A 105 -11.44 7.18 9.15
N LEU A 106 -11.36 8.21 10.00
CA LEU A 106 -12.11 8.25 11.27
C LEU A 106 -13.62 8.31 11.02
N ALA A 107 -14.08 9.13 10.07
CA ALA A 107 -15.48 9.20 9.70
C ALA A 107 -16.01 7.86 9.19
N GLY A 108 -15.24 7.15 8.35
CA GLY A 108 -15.58 5.80 7.89
C GLY A 108 -15.70 4.80 9.03
N ALA A 109 -14.75 4.80 9.97
CA ALA A 109 -14.82 3.96 11.17
C ALA A 109 -16.05 4.30 12.05
N CYS A 110 -16.37 5.59 12.21
CA CYS A 110 -17.56 6.04 12.92
C CYS A 110 -18.86 5.62 12.22
N ILE A 111 -18.92 5.68 10.88
CA ILE A 111 -20.07 5.20 10.10
C ILE A 111 -20.22 3.69 10.29
N GLN A 112 -19.16 2.90 10.12
CA GLN A 112 -19.23 1.45 10.30
C GLN A 112 -19.70 1.10 11.71
N ARG A 113 -19.12 1.73 12.74
CA ARG A 113 -19.53 1.50 14.13
C ARG A 113 -20.98 1.91 14.38
N SER A 114 -21.45 2.99 13.76
CA SER A 114 -22.85 3.41 13.82
C SER A 114 -23.79 2.38 13.18
N LEU A 115 -23.42 1.83 12.02
CA LEU A 115 -24.17 0.79 11.33
C LEU A 115 -24.23 -0.51 12.14
N ASP A 116 -23.11 -0.90 12.76
CA ASP A 116 -23.05 -2.08 13.62
C ASP A 116 -23.99 -1.93 14.84
N MET A 117 -24.03 -0.74 15.45
CA MET A 117 -24.94 -0.45 16.58
C MET A 117 -26.42 -0.57 16.22
N VAL A 118 -26.80 -0.22 14.99
CA VAL A 118 -28.18 -0.36 14.50
C VAL A 118 -28.44 -1.69 13.78
N GLN A 119 -27.53 -2.67 13.90
CA GLN A 119 -27.62 -4.00 13.26
C GLN A 119 -27.68 -3.98 11.73
N LEU A 120 -27.25 -2.87 11.11
CA LEU A 120 -27.13 -2.72 9.66
C LEU A 120 -25.72 -3.00 9.13
N GLY A 121 -24.74 -3.24 10.01
CA GLY A 121 -23.35 -3.53 9.63
C GLY A 121 -23.19 -4.70 8.67
N GLN A 122 -24.06 -5.71 8.77
CA GLN A 122 -24.10 -6.87 7.87
C GLN A 122 -24.42 -6.52 6.40
N TYR A 123 -25.01 -5.34 6.15
CA TYR A 123 -25.36 -4.88 4.81
C TYR A 123 -24.22 -4.12 4.10
N VAL A 124 -23.03 -4.12 4.69
CA VAL A 124 -21.81 -3.57 4.09
C VAL A 124 -20.94 -4.73 3.61
N ASP A 125 -20.92 -4.96 2.30
CA ASP A 125 -20.06 -5.95 1.67
C ASP A 125 -18.63 -5.41 1.52
N LYS A 126 -17.70 -6.10 2.19
CA LYS A 126 -16.28 -5.75 2.17
C LYS A 126 -15.67 -5.85 0.78
N ARG A 127 -16.07 -6.84 -0.04
CA ARG A 127 -15.49 -7.02 -1.38
C ARG A 127 -15.91 -5.87 -2.30
N VAL A 128 -17.16 -5.43 -2.23
CA VAL A 128 -17.65 -4.25 -2.97
C VAL A 128 -16.88 -3.00 -2.54
N MET A 129 -16.70 -2.77 -1.23
CA MET A 129 -15.91 -1.64 -0.73
C MET A 129 -14.44 -1.68 -1.20
N ASP A 130 -13.79 -2.84 -1.16
CA ASP A 130 -12.42 -3.02 -1.65
C ASP A 130 -12.31 -2.71 -3.16
N ARG A 131 -13.34 -3.05 -3.95
CA ARG A 131 -13.40 -2.77 -5.39
C ARG A 131 -13.63 -1.29 -5.67
N ILE A 132 -14.54 -0.63 -4.95
CA ILE A 132 -14.74 0.82 -5.05
C ILE A 132 -13.43 1.54 -4.72
N GLY A 133 -12.77 1.17 -3.60
CA GLY A 133 -11.49 1.74 -3.21
C GLY A 133 -10.40 1.55 -4.27
N SER A 134 -10.34 0.36 -4.89
CA SER A 134 -9.42 0.08 -6.00
C SER A 134 -9.70 0.97 -7.21
N SER A 135 -10.96 1.05 -7.65
CA SER A 135 -11.36 1.86 -8.80
C SER A 135 -11.10 3.35 -8.59
N VAL A 136 -11.44 3.90 -7.41
CA VAL A 136 -11.17 5.30 -7.07
C VAL A 136 -9.66 5.57 -7.04
N SER A 137 -8.86 4.63 -6.56
CA SER A 137 -7.40 4.74 -6.56
C SER A 137 -6.83 4.78 -7.98
N ASP A 138 -7.36 3.99 -8.91
CA ASP A 138 -6.93 4.00 -10.31
C ASP A 138 -7.25 5.36 -10.98
N PHE A 139 -8.44 5.91 -10.73
CA PHE A 139 -8.79 7.26 -11.18
C PHE A 139 -7.89 8.34 -10.56
N LEU A 140 -7.60 8.25 -9.25
CA LEU A 140 -6.70 9.17 -8.57
C LEU A 140 -5.31 9.21 -9.23
N ILE A 141 -4.76 8.04 -9.57
CA ILE A 141 -3.49 7.93 -10.29
C ILE A 141 -3.61 8.56 -11.69
N GLY A 142 -4.65 8.22 -12.43
CA GLY A 142 -4.89 8.76 -13.78
C GLY A 142 -4.98 10.28 -13.80
N PHE A 143 -5.78 10.86 -12.90
CA PHE A 143 -5.88 12.32 -12.75
C PHE A 143 -4.59 12.95 -12.22
N GLY A 144 -3.88 12.25 -11.33
CA GLY A 144 -2.57 12.68 -10.84
C GLY A 144 -1.58 12.85 -11.97
N VAL A 145 -1.44 11.84 -12.84
CA VAL A 145 -0.57 11.91 -14.04
C VAL A 145 -1.04 13.00 -14.99
N ALA A 146 -2.35 13.10 -15.26
CA ALA A 146 -2.91 14.12 -16.14
C ALA A 146 -2.72 15.57 -15.61
N SER A 147 -2.57 15.75 -14.29
CA SER A 147 -2.37 17.07 -13.66
C SER A 147 -0.94 17.60 -13.78
N ILE A 148 0.01 16.77 -14.21
CA ILE A 148 1.43 17.14 -14.29
C ILE A 148 1.65 18.15 -15.40
N LYS A 149 2.15 19.34 -15.04
CA LYS A 149 2.54 20.38 -16.01
C LYS A 149 3.87 20.02 -16.66
N VAL A 150 3.83 19.56 -17.90
CA VAL A 150 5.03 19.13 -18.67
C VAL A 150 6.13 20.20 -18.69
N GLY A 151 5.78 21.49 -18.79
CA GLY A 151 6.77 22.57 -18.77
C GLY A 151 7.62 22.61 -17.50
N VAL A 152 7.02 22.39 -16.34
CA VAL A 152 7.73 22.34 -15.05
C VAL A 152 8.63 21.10 -14.98
N VAL A 153 8.17 19.97 -15.53
CA VAL A 153 8.97 18.73 -15.56
C VAL A 153 10.24 18.91 -16.38
N VAL A 154 10.17 19.60 -17.52
CA VAL A 154 11.33 19.86 -18.37
C VAL A 154 12.30 20.82 -17.69
N GLU A 155 11.80 21.88 -17.07
CA GLU A 155 12.62 22.86 -16.34
C GLU A 155 13.38 22.22 -15.18
N PHE A 156 12.72 21.32 -14.43
CA PHE A 156 13.30 20.62 -13.28
C PHE A 156 13.75 19.18 -13.61
N ALA A 157 13.98 18.85 -14.87
CA ALA A 157 14.30 17.48 -15.30
C ALA A 157 15.52 16.91 -14.57
N ILE A 158 16.59 17.71 -14.43
CA ILE A 158 17.82 17.29 -13.74
C ILE A 158 17.56 17.02 -12.25
N PRO A 159 17.01 17.97 -11.46
CA PRO A 159 16.63 17.71 -10.07
C PRO A 159 15.71 16.50 -9.89
N ILE A 160 14.70 16.36 -10.75
CA ILE A 160 13.75 15.24 -10.70
C ILE A 160 14.48 13.92 -10.89
N VAL A 161 15.30 13.78 -11.93
CA VAL A 161 16.04 12.53 -12.20
C VAL A 161 17.00 12.20 -11.06
N VAL A 162 17.74 13.18 -10.54
CA VAL A 162 18.68 12.96 -9.43
C VAL A 162 17.94 12.50 -8.17
N LEU A 163 16.83 13.16 -7.81
CA LEU A 163 16.02 12.79 -6.65
C LEU A 163 15.33 11.44 -6.83
N SER A 164 14.85 11.13 -8.04
CA SER A 164 14.27 9.82 -8.35
C SER A 164 15.30 8.69 -8.24
N LEU A 165 16.50 8.87 -8.80
CA LEU A 165 17.57 7.87 -8.70
C LEU A 165 18.02 7.68 -7.25
N PHE A 166 18.17 8.77 -6.51
CA PHE A 166 18.49 8.71 -5.08
C PHE A 166 17.39 7.98 -4.29
N GLY A 167 16.11 8.30 -4.54
CA GLY A 167 14.97 7.65 -3.88
C GLY A 167 14.91 6.15 -4.17
N ILE A 168 15.11 5.74 -5.43
CA ILE A 168 15.15 4.32 -5.83
C ILE A 168 16.33 3.61 -5.15
N ALA A 169 17.53 4.22 -5.16
CA ALA A 169 18.71 3.65 -4.53
C ALA A 169 18.53 3.54 -3.01
N PHE A 170 17.94 4.54 -2.37
CA PHE A 170 17.63 4.53 -0.94
C PHE A 170 16.60 3.45 -0.59
N ALA A 171 15.50 3.35 -1.36
CA ALA A 171 14.50 2.31 -1.17
C ALA A 171 15.11 0.90 -1.34
N ALA A 172 15.98 0.72 -2.33
CA ALA A 172 16.71 -0.54 -2.54
C ALA A 172 17.69 -0.85 -1.39
N ALA A 173 18.37 0.16 -0.84
CA ALA A 173 19.25 0.01 0.31
C ALA A 173 18.46 -0.39 1.57
N VAL A 174 17.34 0.28 1.85
CA VAL A 174 16.47 -0.07 2.98
C VAL A 174 15.91 -1.49 2.80
N PHE A 175 15.45 -1.83 1.60
CA PHE A 175 15.00 -3.18 1.26
C PHE A 175 16.07 -4.24 1.61
N TRP A 176 17.32 -4.04 1.17
CA TRP A 176 18.38 -5.04 1.33
C TRP A 176 18.97 -5.11 2.74
N PHE A 177 19.25 -3.96 3.35
CA PHE A 177 19.96 -3.88 4.62
C PHE A 177 19.03 -3.95 5.83
N VAL A 178 17.86 -3.32 5.74
CA VAL A 178 16.91 -3.18 6.84
C VAL A 178 15.88 -4.31 6.77
N GLY A 179 15.25 -4.50 5.61
CA GLY A 179 14.22 -5.53 5.41
C GLY A 179 14.71 -6.93 5.78
N ARG A 180 15.94 -7.27 5.37
CA ARG A 180 16.56 -8.57 5.70
C ARG A 180 16.72 -8.82 7.20
N ARG A 181 16.92 -7.77 8.01
CA ARG A 181 17.27 -7.86 9.44
C ARG A 181 16.10 -7.65 10.40
N ILE A 182 15.07 -6.93 9.97
CA ILE A 182 13.94 -6.54 10.84
C ILE A 182 12.81 -7.57 10.83
N TYR A 183 12.47 -8.14 9.66
CA TYR A 183 11.27 -8.99 9.59
C TYR A 183 11.52 -10.37 10.18
N HIS A 184 10.64 -10.82 11.10
CA HIS A 184 10.78 -12.14 11.70
C HIS A 184 10.42 -13.26 10.71
N ASN A 185 9.37 -13.07 9.89
CA ASN A 185 8.86 -14.04 8.93
C ASN A 185 8.61 -13.36 7.56
N PHE A 186 8.67 -14.11 6.46
CA PHE A 186 8.40 -13.69 5.09
C PHE A 186 9.07 -12.36 4.74
N TRP A 187 10.37 -12.29 5.00
CA TRP A 187 11.14 -11.05 4.93
C TRP A 187 11.15 -10.45 3.52
N PHE A 188 11.17 -11.30 2.50
CA PHE A 188 11.19 -10.85 1.11
C PHE A 188 9.82 -10.29 0.71
N GLU A 189 8.73 -11.00 1.01
CA GLU A 189 7.35 -10.63 0.69
C GLU A 189 6.95 -9.32 1.39
N ARG A 190 7.34 -9.16 2.65
CA ARG A 190 7.14 -7.90 3.39
C ARG A 190 7.99 -6.76 2.84
N SER A 191 9.26 -7.02 2.52
CA SER A 191 10.16 -5.97 2.04
C SER A 191 9.81 -5.51 0.62
N ILE A 192 9.38 -6.41 -0.28
CA ILE A 192 9.05 -6.05 -1.66
C ILE A 192 7.76 -5.22 -1.72
N PHE A 193 6.80 -5.49 -0.83
CA PHE A 193 5.62 -4.63 -0.64
C PHE A 193 6.04 -3.19 -0.26
N VAL A 194 6.91 -3.06 0.75
CA VAL A 194 7.41 -1.75 1.22
C VAL A 194 8.24 -1.05 0.15
N TYR A 195 9.04 -1.78 -0.64
CA TYR A 195 9.79 -1.24 -1.77
C TYR A 195 8.86 -0.68 -2.85
N GLY A 196 7.84 -1.45 -3.25
CA GLY A 196 6.85 -1.02 -4.24
C GLY A 196 6.05 0.21 -3.79
N TRP A 197 5.74 0.30 -2.51
CA TRP A 197 5.13 1.50 -1.96
C TRP A 197 6.11 2.68 -1.95
N ASN A 198 7.34 2.54 -1.46
CA ASN A 198 8.30 3.66 -1.44
C ASN A 198 8.65 4.20 -2.83
N THR A 199 8.64 3.36 -3.85
CA THR A 199 8.94 3.74 -5.24
C THR A 199 7.72 4.19 -6.04
N GLY A 200 6.52 4.15 -5.45
CA GLY A 200 5.29 4.49 -6.13
C GLY A 200 4.14 4.70 -5.16
N VAL A 201 3.06 3.92 -5.33
CA VAL A 201 1.86 3.98 -4.51
C VAL A 201 1.59 2.63 -3.87
N VAL A 202 0.74 2.59 -2.83
CA VAL A 202 0.35 1.36 -2.15
C VAL A 202 -0.12 0.29 -3.14
N ALA A 203 -0.85 0.66 -4.19
CA ALA A 203 -1.33 -0.27 -5.22
C ALA A 203 -0.19 -0.99 -5.98
N ILE A 204 0.94 -0.31 -6.21
CA ILE A 204 2.15 -0.91 -6.80
C ILE A 204 2.75 -1.92 -5.81
N GLY A 205 2.84 -1.54 -4.53
CA GLY A 205 3.25 -2.47 -3.46
C GLY A 205 2.38 -3.72 -3.40
N ILE A 206 1.05 -3.57 -3.47
CA ILE A 206 0.09 -4.71 -3.50
C ILE A 206 0.29 -5.55 -4.75
N THR A 207 0.54 -4.94 -5.91
CA THR A 207 0.77 -5.65 -7.17
C THR A 207 2.02 -6.50 -7.09
N LEU A 208 3.14 -5.95 -6.62
CA LEU A 208 4.37 -6.69 -6.39
C LEU A 208 4.18 -7.79 -5.36
N LEU A 209 3.44 -7.52 -4.28
CA LEU A 209 3.11 -8.53 -3.28
C LEU A 209 2.28 -9.66 -3.88
N ARG A 210 1.30 -9.39 -4.75
CA ARG A 210 0.51 -10.45 -5.42
C ARG A 210 1.34 -11.26 -6.40
N VAL A 211 2.42 -10.68 -6.95
CA VAL A 211 3.37 -11.42 -7.79
C VAL A 211 4.20 -12.40 -6.97
N VAL A 212 4.46 -12.13 -5.68
CA VAL A 212 5.27 -13.03 -4.83
C VAL A 212 4.41 -13.89 -3.91
N ASP A 213 3.27 -13.39 -3.43
CA ASP A 213 2.28 -14.05 -2.58
C ASP A 213 0.88 -13.87 -3.20
N PRO A 214 0.51 -14.67 -4.21
CA PRO A 214 -0.77 -14.53 -4.92
C PRO A 214 -2.00 -14.79 -4.04
N ARG A 215 -1.84 -15.57 -2.95
CA ARG A 215 -2.93 -15.93 -2.03
C ARG A 215 -2.98 -15.02 -0.80
N LEU A 216 -2.05 -14.07 -0.66
CA LEU A 216 -1.93 -13.14 0.47
C LEU A 216 -1.85 -13.83 1.84
N LYS A 217 -1.29 -15.05 1.89
CA LYS A 217 -1.20 -15.86 3.12
C LYS A 217 -0.14 -15.35 4.10
N THR A 218 0.81 -14.53 3.64
CA THR A 218 1.87 -13.95 4.49
C THR A 218 1.36 -12.93 5.51
N LYS A 219 0.06 -12.58 5.46
CA LYS A 219 -0.62 -11.55 6.26
C LYS A 219 0.03 -10.16 6.15
N THR A 220 0.88 -9.95 5.14
CA THR A 220 1.60 -8.69 4.91
C THR A 220 0.65 -7.50 4.79
N LEU A 221 -0.50 -7.67 4.13
CA LEU A 221 -1.49 -6.59 3.98
C LEU A 221 -2.26 -6.29 5.27
N GLU A 222 -2.53 -7.29 6.10
CA GLU A 222 -3.22 -7.12 7.37
C GLU A 222 -2.33 -6.35 8.36
N ASP A 223 -1.07 -6.77 8.47
CA ASP A 223 -0.06 -6.10 9.29
C ASP A 223 0.21 -4.66 8.80
N PHE A 224 0.27 -4.47 7.48
CA PHE A 224 0.37 -3.15 6.88
C PHE A 224 -0.82 -2.28 7.26
N GLY A 225 -2.06 -2.76 7.10
CA GLY A 225 -3.26 -1.99 7.41
C GLY A 225 -3.30 -1.53 8.87
N LEU A 226 -2.92 -2.40 9.81
CA LEU A 226 -2.83 -2.05 11.23
C LEU A 226 -1.72 -1.02 11.49
N ALA A 227 -0.51 -1.25 10.97
CA ALA A 227 0.61 -0.32 11.13
C ALA A 227 0.33 1.05 10.49
N TYR A 228 -0.39 1.05 9.36
CA TYR A 228 -0.73 2.26 8.62
C TYR A 228 -1.61 3.20 9.42
N VAL A 229 -2.50 2.69 10.28
CA VAL A 229 -3.36 3.52 11.13
C VAL A 229 -2.51 4.46 12.00
N PHE A 230 -1.46 3.93 12.62
CA PHE A 230 -0.55 4.72 13.46
C PHE A 230 0.38 5.60 12.61
N PHE A 231 0.90 5.04 11.51
CA PHE A 231 1.76 5.79 10.59
C PHE A 231 1.04 6.98 9.97
N ALA A 232 -0.25 6.85 9.64
CA ALA A 232 -1.05 7.88 8.99
C ALA A 232 -1.08 9.18 9.81
N VAL A 233 -1.20 9.09 11.14
CA VAL A 233 -1.20 10.28 12.02
C VAL A 233 0.12 11.03 11.94
N ILE A 234 1.24 10.31 12.00
CA ILE A 234 2.59 10.89 11.90
C ILE A 234 2.80 11.46 10.49
N ASN A 235 2.43 10.70 9.46
CA ASN A 235 2.59 11.08 8.07
C ASN A 235 1.86 12.40 7.76
N VAL A 236 0.63 12.53 8.26
CA VAL A 236 -0.20 13.73 8.15
C VAL A 236 0.43 14.92 8.86
N ALA A 237 0.93 14.74 10.08
CA ALA A 237 1.63 15.80 10.78
C ALA A 237 2.86 16.29 9.98
N VAL A 238 3.66 15.37 9.45
CA VAL A 238 4.84 15.72 8.63
C VAL A 238 4.43 16.42 7.33
N LEU A 239 3.42 15.92 6.61
CA LEU A 239 2.96 16.51 5.35
C LEU A 239 2.33 17.90 5.52
N THR A 240 1.67 18.16 6.64
CA THR A 240 1.08 19.48 6.93
C THR A 240 2.15 20.49 7.39
N VAL A 241 3.11 20.05 8.21
CA VAL A 241 4.06 20.96 8.88
C VAL A 241 5.29 21.24 8.01
N LEU A 242 5.79 20.24 7.27
CA LEU A 242 7.09 20.35 6.59
C LEU A 242 7.08 21.36 5.42
N PRO A 243 6.10 21.39 4.50
CA PRO A 243 6.13 22.33 3.36
C PRO A 243 6.10 23.80 3.80
N PRO A 244 5.24 24.25 4.75
CA PRO A 244 5.29 25.61 5.26
C PRO A 244 6.63 25.97 5.93
N LEU A 245 7.26 25.05 6.66
CA LEU A 245 8.56 25.31 7.29
C LEU A 245 9.67 25.51 6.26
N VAL A 246 9.71 24.68 5.22
CA VAL A 246 10.66 24.81 4.11
C VAL A 246 10.41 26.10 3.34
N ALA A 247 9.15 26.47 3.09
CA ALA A 247 8.80 27.73 2.43
C ALA A 247 9.25 28.97 3.22
N ASN A 248 9.28 28.88 4.55
CA ASN A 248 9.80 29.94 5.45
C ASN A 248 11.33 29.90 5.63
N GLY A 249 12.05 29.07 4.87
CA GLY A 249 13.52 28.97 4.93
C GLY A 249 14.08 28.12 6.08
N VAL A 250 13.21 27.50 6.89
CA VAL A 250 13.63 26.62 8.00
C VAL A 250 13.76 25.19 7.50
N ILE A 251 14.93 24.86 6.96
CA ILE A 251 15.17 23.55 6.30
C ILE A 251 15.97 22.60 7.20
N VAL A 252 17.05 23.10 7.82
CA VAL A 252 18.03 22.25 8.52
C VAL A 252 17.44 21.59 9.76
N GLY A 253 16.67 22.32 10.57
CA GLY A 253 16.07 21.80 11.80
C GLY A 253 15.14 20.60 11.55
N PRO A 254 14.11 20.73 10.70
CA PRO A 254 13.22 19.63 10.35
C PRO A 254 13.94 18.46 9.67
N ALA A 255 14.92 18.73 8.79
CA ALA A 255 15.70 17.69 8.13
C ALA A 255 16.49 16.84 9.15
N LEU A 256 17.18 17.49 10.09
CA LEU A 256 17.92 16.79 11.15
C LEU A 256 16.97 15.99 12.06
N ALA A 257 15.80 16.55 12.38
CA ALA A 257 14.80 15.85 13.20
C ALA A 257 14.28 14.58 12.51
N LEU A 258 14.01 14.63 11.20
CA LEU A 258 13.56 13.46 10.43
C LEU A 258 14.67 12.41 10.30
N ILE A 259 15.92 12.83 10.06
CA ILE A 259 17.07 11.92 10.00
C ILE A 259 17.30 11.26 11.37
N ALA A 260 17.28 12.05 12.44
CA ALA A 260 17.41 11.54 13.80
C ALA A 260 16.25 10.58 14.15
N GLY A 261 15.02 10.92 13.75
CA GLY A 261 13.85 10.06 13.90
C GLY A 261 14.01 8.73 13.17
N PHE A 262 14.51 8.74 11.92
CA PHE A 262 14.80 7.52 11.17
C PHE A 262 15.81 6.63 11.89
N PHE A 263 16.95 7.18 12.34
CA PHE A 263 17.95 6.41 13.08
C PHE A 263 17.45 5.97 14.46
N ALA A 264 16.64 6.77 15.14
CA ALA A 264 16.01 6.42 16.40
C ALA A 264 15.02 5.25 16.22
N CYS A 265 14.22 5.24 15.15
CA CYS A 265 13.35 4.11 14.81
C CYS A 265 14.16 2.84 14.50
N LEU A 266 15.28 2.95 13.78
CA LEU A 266 16.17 1.82 13.53
C LEU A 266 16.80 1.29 14.83
N PHE A 267 17.22 2.19 15.72
CA PHE A 267 17.78 1.83 17.01
C PHE A 267 16.74 1.21 17.94
N ALA A 268 15.54 1.78 18.01
CA ALA A 268 14.41 1.22 18.76
C ALA A 268 14.03 -0.16 18.22
N SER A 269 13.98 -0.34 16.90
CA SER A 269 13.79 -1.66 16.28
C SER A 269 14.88 -2.65 16.71
N ARG A 270 16.15 -2.21 16.76
CA ARG A 270 17.26 -3.04 17.22
C ARG A 270 17.13 -3.44 18.69
N CYS A 271 16.64 -2.54 19.55
CA CYS A 271 16.50 -2.77 20.99
C CYS A 271 15.27 -3.60 21.35
N LEU A 272 14.15 -3.39 20.67
CA LEU A 272 12.87 -4.03 20.99
C LEU A 272 12.72 -5.41 20.33
N VAL A 273 13.06 -5.52 19.05
CA VAL A 273 12.81 -6.73 18.25
C VAL A 273 14.07 -7.58 18.10
N GLY A 274 15.25 -6.97 18.20
CA GLY A 274 16.53 -7.62 17.89
C GLY A 274 16.71 -7.77 16.38
N TRP A 275 17.93 -7.55 15.88
CA TRP A 275 18.23 -7.76 14.47
C TRP A 275 18.70 -9.20 14.25
N PHE A 276 17.91 -9.97 13.52
CA PHE A 276 18.24 -11.36 13.22
C PHE A 276 19.33 -11.43 12.15
N ARG A 277 20.45 -12.10 12.45
CA ARG A 277 21.58 -12.36 11.55
C ARG A 277 21.44 -13.71 10.84
N GLN A 278 20.24 -14.09 10.43
CA GLN A 278 20.05 -15.33 9.67
C GLN A 278 20.44 -15.11 8.18
N PRO A 279 21.05 -16.10 7.50
CA PRO A 279 21.35 -16.00 6.08
C PRO A 279 20.05 -15.85 5.28
N ALA A 280 20.09 -15.14 4.15
CA ALA A 280 18.88 -14.82 3.36
C ALA A 280 18.08 -16.05 2.93
N ASN A 281 18.73 -17.22 2.92
CA ASN A 281 18.18 -18.50 2.48
C ASN A 281 17.77 -19.42 3.66
N ALA A 282 17.94 -19.04 4.92
CA ALA A 282 17.43 -19.82 6.05
C ALA A 282 15.93 -19.61 6.26
N PHE A 283 15.21 -20.68 6.60
CA PHE A 283 13.81 -20.60 7.01
C PHE A 283 13.72 -19.89 8.36
N ARG A 284 12.82 -18.91 8.47
CA ARG A 284 12.52 -18.25 9.74
C ARG A 284 11.34 -18.96 10.43
N GLU A 285 11.20 -18.78 11.74
CA GLU A 285 10.20 -19.52 12.54
C GLU A 285 8.77 -19.34 11.99
N GLY A 286 8.04 -20.44 11.76
CA GLY A 286 6.67 -20.43 11.23
C GLY A 286 6.55 -20.28 9.71
N GLU A 287 7.63 -20.01 8.97
CA GLU A 287 7.61 -19.99 7.50
C GLU A 287 7.40 -21.41 6.94
N ALA A 288 8.07 -22.42 7.51
CA ALA A 288 7.96 -23.81 7.05
C ALA A 288 6.57 -24.43 7.31
N GLU A 289 5.91 -24.10 8.41
CA GLU A 289 4.55 -24.57 8.72
C GLU A 289 3.49 -23.93 7.82
N THR A 290 3.62 -22.63 7.54
CA THR A 290 2.71 -21.91 6.64
C THR A 290 2.84 -22.41 5.18
N ILE A 291 4.03 -22.86 4.79
CA ILE A 291 4.27 -23.53 3.50
C ILE A 291 3.74 -24.97 3.53
N ALA A 292 3.93 -25.72 4.61
CA ALA A 292 3.43 -27.11 4.72
C ALA A 292 1.89 -27.21 4.73
N ASP A 293 1.21 -26.22 5.32
CA ASP A 293 -0.25 -26.07 5.27
C ASP A 293 -0.76 -25.76 3.83
N GLN A 294 0.15 -25.49 2.89
CA GLN A 294 -0.16 -25.38 1.46
C GLN A 294 -0.19 -26.74 0.77
N ASP A 295 0.71 -27.67 1.12
CA ASP A 295 0.79 -29.01 0.52
C ASP A 295 -0.29 -29.97 1.04
N LEU A 296 -0.73 -29.80 2.31
CA LEU A 296 -1.86 -30.57 2.87
C LEU A 296 -3.23 -30.18 2.28
N GLY A 297 -3.34 -29.03 1.62
CA GLY A 297 -4.57 -28.60 0.95
C GLY A 297 -4.84 -29.28 -0.39
N ASP A 298 -3.87 -30.01 -0.94
CA ASP A 298 -4.00 -30.81 -2.18
C ASP A 298 -4.16 -32.33 -1.89
N VAL A 299 -4.38 -32.72 -0.62
CA VAL A 299 -4.85 -34.07 -0.26
C VAL A 299 -5.95 -33.95 0.78
N LEU A 300 -7.15 -33.57 0.36
CA LEU A 300 -8.40 -34.19 0.82
C LEU A 300 -9.49 -33.87 -0.23
N PRO A 301 -10.27 -34.88 -0.67
CA PRO A 301 -11.21 -34.78 -1.79
C PRO A 301 -12.38 -33.82 -1.55
#